data_AF-A0A7J8T7J2-F1
#
_entry.id   AF-A0A7J8T7J2-F1
#
_cell.length_a   1.000
_cell.length_b   1.000
_cell.length_c   1.000
_cell.angle_alpha   90.00
_cell.angle_beta   90.00
_cell.angle_gamma   90.00
#
_symmetry.space_group_name_H-M   'P 1'
#
loop_
_entity.id
_entity.type
_entity.pdbx_description
1 polymer ?
#
loop_
_entity_poly.entity_id
_entity_poly.type
_entity_poly.pdbx_seq_one_letter_code
_entity_poly.pdbx_strand_id
1 'polypeptide(L)'
;MSIVEAGALDHVIRFLQSENINLQESATAALLTLSASISNKPIIGASGAIPLLVNILKHGTTQAKVDAVMALSNLSTYTDNLTVIIETDPVPSVVTLLKSSKRSSKTAEKCCSVIESIVGFDEGRTALAAEDGGILAVVEVLENGTRQAREHAVGALLTICESDRCKYRELILKEGVIPGLLELTVQGTPKSQTKAQTLLRLLRETPYPRSEFQPDTLENIVCNIISQIDSDEQSSKAKKMLAEMVQVSMEQSLRHLQQRALVCTPTDL
;
A
#
# COMPACT_ATOMS: atom_id res chain seq x y z
N MET A 1 -41.74 2.97 11.08
CA MET A 1 -42.03 3.05 9.64
C MET A 1 -40.83 3.70 8.98
N SER A 2 -39.98 2.90 8.35
CA SER A 2 -38.82 3.45 7.62
C SER A 2 -39.28 4.06 6.30
N ILE A 3 -38.57 5.07 5.78
CA ILE A 3 -38.85 5.64 4.45
C ILE A 3 -38.76 4.55 3.36
N VAL A 4 -37.91 3.55 3.58
CA VAL A 4 -37.75 2.40 2.70
C VAL A 4 -39.02 1.52 2.67
N GLU A 5 -39.68 1.32 3.82
CA GLU A 5 -40.95 0.59 3.92
C GLU A 5 -42.13 1.33 3.28
N ALA A 6 -42.00 2.64 3.03
CA ALA A 6 -43.05 3.47 2.45
C ALA A 6 -43.05 3.48 0.89
N GLY A 7 -42.30 2.60 0.22
CA GLY A 7 -42.23 2.52 -1.25
C GLY A 7 -41.38 3.63 -1.91
N ALA A 8 -40.69 4.44 -1.12
CA ALA A 8 -39.82 5.50 -1.63
C ALA A 8 -38.53 4.95 -2.28
N LEU A 9 -38.10 3.74 -1.90
CA LEU A 9 -36.88 3.13 -2.43
C LEU A 9 -36.99 2.88 -3.94
N ASP A 10 -38.11 2.33 -4.42
CA ASP A 10 -38.29 2.05 -5.86
C ASP A 10 -38.18 3.32 -6.72
N HIS A 11 -38.69 4.43 -6.21
CA HIS A 11 -38.57 5.74 -6.86
C HIS A 11 -37.11 6.22 -6.90
N VAL A 12 -36.39 6.07 -5.78
CA VAL A 12 -34.95 6.39 -5.71
C VAL A 12 -34.16 5.54 -6.71
N ILE A 13 -34.42 4.23 -6.77
CA ILE A 13 -33.76 3.33 -7.73
C ILE A 13 -34.01 3.77 -9.17
N ARG A 14 -35.25 4.10 -9.52
CA ARG A 14 -35.59 4.62 -10.85
C ARG A 14 -34.85 5.92 -11.15
N PHE A 15 -34.69 6.80 -10.18
CA PHE A 15 -33.98 8.07 -10.35
C PHE A 15 -32.46 7.92 -10.46
N LEU A 16 -31.86 6.88 -9.88
CA LEU A 16 -30.43 6.57 -10.10
C LEU A 16 -30.13 6.24 -11.57
N GLN A 17 -31.11 5.70 -12.30
CA GLN A 17 -31.01 5.35 -13.72
C GLN A 17 -31.35 6.53 -14.66
N SER A 18 -31.72 7.68 -14.11
CA SER A 18 -32.11 8.84 -14.91
C SER A 18 -30.91 9.45 -15.66
N GLU A 19 -31.12 9.82 -16.92
CA GLU A 19 -30.16 10.61 -17.71
C GLU A 19 -30.05 12.07 -17.22
N ASN A 20 -31.04 12.56 -16.47
CA ASN A 20 -30.97 13.85 -15.82
C ASN A 20 -29.99 13.80 -14.64
N ILE A 21 -28.83 14.45 -14.81
CA ILE A 21 -27.73 14.51 -13.85
C ILE A 21 -28.20 14.97 -12.46
N ASN A 22 -28.99 16.04 -12.38
CA ASN A 22 -29.45 16.57 -11.09
C ASN A 22 -30.34 15.58 -10.35
N LEU A 23 -31.15 14.83 -11.09
CA LEU A 23 -32.02 13.80 -10.53
C LEU A 23 -31.22 12.59 -10.04
N GLN A 24 -30.22 12.14 -10.81
CA GLN A 24 -29.32 11.07 -10.40
C GLN A 24 -28.50 11.46 -9.17
N GLU A 25 -27.93 12.66 -9.11
CA GLU A 25 -27.20 13.18 -7.95
C GLU A 25 -28.10 13.21 -6.71
N SER A 26 -29.29 13.79 -6.84
CA SER A 26 -30.26 13.87 -5.73
C SER A 26 -30.67 12.48 -5.23
N ALA A 27 -30.87 11.53 -6.14
CA ALA A 27 -31.17 10.14 -5.80
C ALA A 27 -30.00 9.44 -5.12
N THR A 28 -28.77 9.71 -5.55
CA THR A 28 -27.55 9.17 -4.94
C THR A 28 -27.37 9.69 -3.52
N ALA A 29 -27.57 10.99 -3.29
CA ALA A 29 -27.51 11.60 -1.96
C ALA A 29 -28.63 11.09 -1.03
N ALA A 30 -29.84 10.89 -1.56
CA ALA A 30 -30.94 10.27 -0.83
C ALA A 30 -30.58 8.83 -0.42
N LEU A 31 -30.03 8.03 -1.34
CA LEU A 31 -29.62 6.66 -1.06
C LEU A 31 -28.48 6.58 -0.05
N LEU A 32 -27.50 7.49 -0.12
CA LEU A 32 -26.47 7.66 0.90
C LEU A 32 -27.11 7.87 2.27
N THR A 33 -28.06 8.80 2.38
CA THR A 33 -28.76 9.07 3.65
C THR A 33 -29.49 7.84 4.18
N LEU A 34 -30.19 7.11 3.29
CA LEU A 34 -30.92 5.90 3.67
C LEU A 34 -29.98 4.75 4.09
N SER A 35 -28.83 4.59 3.42
CA SER A 35 -27.85 3.53 3.68
C SER A 35 -27.18 3.62 5.06
N ALA A 36 -27.18 4.82 5.66
CA ALA A 36 -26.61 5.03 6.99
C ALA A 36 -27.36 4.26 8.09
N SER A 37 -28.66 3.98 7.89
CA SER A 37 -29.45 3.19 8.85
C SER A 37 -29.18 1.69 8.69
N ILE A 38 -28.85 1.01 9.80
CA ILE A 38 -28.61 -0.44 9.83
C ILE A 38 -29.84 -1.21 9.33
N SER A 39 -31.05 -0.78 9.70
CA SER A 39 -32.31 -1.42 9.27
C SER A 39 -32.54 -1.41 7.76
N ASN A 40 -31.94 -0.44 7.05
CA ASN A 40 -32.18 -0.25 5.63
C ASN A 40 -31.18 -1.03 4.76
N LYS A 41 -30.01 -1.42 5.30
CA LYS A 41 -28.93 -2.05 4.53
C LYS A 41 -29.33 -3.36 3.85
N PRO A 42 -30.07 -4.29 4.49
CA PRO A 42 -30.51 -5.51 3.81
C PRO A 42 -31.49 -5.20 2.67
N ILE A 43 -32.40 -4.26 2.88
CA ILE A 43 -33.44 -3.90 1.91
C ILE A 43 -32.82 -3.20 0.69
N ILE A 44 -31.91 -2.25 0.91
CA ILE A 44 -31.18 -1.56 -0.16
C ILE A 44 -30.26 -2.53 -0.92
N GLY A 45 -29.63 -3.46 -0.21
CA GLY A 45 -28.80 -4.50 -0.83
C GLY A 45 -29.59 -5.37 -1.80
N ALA A 46 -30.80 -5.78 -1.41
CA ALA A 46 -31.70 -6.59 -2.23
C ALA A 46 -32.40 -5.82 -3.36
N SER A 47 -32.38 -4.48 -3.35
CA SER A 47 -33.16 -3.66 -4.31
C SER A 47 -32.45 -3.39 -5.64
N GLY A 48 -31.28 -3.99 -5.88
CA GLY A 48 -30.47 -3.71 -7.07
C GLY A 48 -29.77 -2.35 -7.05
N ALA A 49 -29.67 -1.68 -5.90
CA ALA A 49 -29.02 -0.37 -5.77
C ALA A 49 -27.50 -0.43 -5.99
N ILE A 50 -26.86 -1.50 -5.53
CA ILE A 50 -25.39 -1.65 -5.51
C ILE A 50 -24.79 -1.56 -6.93
N PRO A 51 -25.28 -2.31 -7.94
CA PRO A 51 -24.79 -2.16 -9.33
C PRO A 51 -24.92 -0.73 -9.87
N LEU A 52 -26.00 -0.02 -9.52
CA LEU A 52 -26.23 1.35 -9.96
C LEU A 52 -25.23 2.32 -9.31
N LEU A 53 -24.94 2.15 -8.02
CA LEU A 53 -23.92 2.93 -7.32
C LEU A 53 -22.53 2.75 -7.94
N VAL A 54 -22.17 1.52 -8.30
CA VAL A 54 -20.87 1.26 -8.97
C VAL A 54 -20.84 1.84 -10.39
N ASN A 55 -21.96 1.81 -11.12
CA ASN A 55 -22.06 2.51 -12.40
C ASN A 55 -21.88 4.04 -12.24
N ILE A 56 -22.43 4.63 -11.18
CA ILE A 56 -22.25 6.05 -10.85
C ILE A 56 -20.78 6.36 -10.49
N LEU A 57 -20.07 5.46 -9.80
CA LEU A 57 -18.62 5.62 -9.59
C LEU A 57 -17.84 5.72 -10.91
N LYS A 58 -18.26 4.97 -11.93
CA LYS A 58 -17.65 4.97 -13.26
C LYS A 58 -17.96 6.26 -14.02
N HIS A 59 -19.23 6.64 -14.11
CA HIS A 59 -19.70 7.64 -15.08
C HIS A 59 -20.33 8.90 -14.49
N GLY A 60 -20.58 8.93 -13.18
CA GLY A 60 -21.23 10.05 -12.51
C GLY A 60 -20.35 11.31 -12.42
N THR A 61 -20.96 12.39 -11.94
CA THR A 61 -20.24 13.62 -11.61
C THR A 61 -19.31 13.41 -10.41
N THR A 62 -18.41 14.37 -10.16
CA THR A 62 -17.54 14.33 -8.97
C THR A 62 -18.34 14.16 -7.68
N GLN A 63 -19.45 14.89 -7.53
CA GLN A 63 -20.29 14.80 -6.33
C GLN A 63 -21.01 13.45 -6.25
N ALA A 64 -21.60 12.98 -7.35
CA ALA A 64 -22.26 11.67 -7.38
C ALA A 64 -21.30 10.52 -7.05
N LYS A 65 -20.05 10.58 -7.53
CA LYS A 65 -19.02 9.58 -7.21
C LYS A 65 -18.69 9.56 -5.71
N VAL A 66 -18.58 10.73 -5.09
CA VAL A 66 -18.35 10.85 -3.65
C VAL A 66 -19.52 10.26 -2.87
N ASP A 67 -20.75 10.63 -3.21
CA ASP A 67 -21.94 10.12 -2.52
C ASP A 67 -22.10 8.61 -2.73
N ALA A 68 -21.79 8.11 -3.92
CA ALA A 68 -21.84 6.68 -4.24
C ALA A 68 -20.84 5.86 -3.41
N VAL A 69 -19.58 6.30 -3.28
CA VAL A 69 -18.60 5.57 -2.45
C VAL A 69 -18.95 5.63 -0.97
N MET A 70 -19.53 6.75 -0.50
CA MET A 70 -20.03 6.85 0.87
C MET A 70 -21.19 5.88 1.12
N ALA A 71 -22.12 5.76 0.16
CA ALA A 71 -23.24 4.82 0.26
C ALA A 71 -22.74 3.36 0.24
N LEU A 72 -21.82 3.03 -0.67
CA LEU A 72 -21.20 1.69 -0.73
C LEU A 72 -20.45 1.35 0.56
N SER A 73 -19.72 2.29 1.16
CA SER A 73 -19.06 2.10 2.46
C SER A 73 -20.06 1.82 3.58
N ASN A 74 -21.23 2.45 3.57
CA ASN A 74 -22.28 2.14 4.55
C ASN A 74 -22.88 0.76 4.32
N LEU A 75 -23.17 0.41 3.06
CA LEU A 75 -23.77 -0.87 2.68
C LEU A 75 -22.82 -2.05 2.93
N SER A 76 -21.51 -1.85 2.77
CA SER A 76 -20.48 -2.89 2.98
C SER A 76 -20.36 -3.34 4.43
N THR A 77 -20.90 -2.57 5.39
CA THR A 77 -20.95 -2.98 6.81
C THR A 77 -22.01 -4.03 7.10
N TYR A 78 -22.83 -4.40 6.12
CA TYR A 78 -23.73 -5.57 6.19
C TYR A 78 -23.16 -6.68 5.30
N THR A 79 -22.75 -7.79 5.91
CA THR A 79 -21.92 -8.82 5.26
C THR A 79 -22.56 -9.40 3.99
N ASP A 80 -23.87 -9.62 3.97
CA ASP A 80 -24.54 -10.21 2.80
C ASP A 80 -24.51 -9.29 1.56
N ASN A 81 -24.31 -7.98 1.76
CA ASN A 81 -24.15 -7.05 0.64
C ASN A 81 -22.77 -7.16 -0.01
N LEU A 82 -21.76 -7.71 0.68
CA LEU A 82 -20.39 -7.74 0.18
C LEU A 82 -20.25 -8.60 -1.08
N THR A 83 -20.95 -9.73 -1.14
CA THR A 83 -20.97 -10.59 -2.35
C THR A 83 -21.49 -9.81 -3.56
N VAL A 84 -22.58 -9.06 -3.41
CA VAL A 84 -23.13 -8.24 -4.49
C VAL A 84 -22.17 -7.10 -4.86
N ILE A 85 -21.53 -6.47 -3.87
CA ILE A 85 -20.54 -5.41 -4.12
C ILE A 85 -19.37 -5.96 -4.94
N ILE A 86 -18.79 -7.10 -4.58
CA ILE A 86 -17.61 -7.62 -5.29
C ILE A 86 -17.95 -8.07 -6.71
N GLU A 87 -19.13 -8.67 -6.94
CA GLU A 87 -19.60 -9.09 -8.27
C GLU A 87 -19.78 -7.92 -9.26
N THR A 88 -19.92 -6.69 -8.76
CA THR A 88 -20.05 -5.49 -9.62
C THR A 88 -18.72 -4.89 -10.07
N ASP A 89 -17.59 -5.49 -9.68
CA ASP A 89 -16.23 -5.03 -9.97
C ASP A 89 -16.01 -3.53 -9.62
N PRO A 90 -16.03 -3.18 -8.31
CA PRO A 90 -15.93 -1.80 -7.87
C PRO A 90 -14.48 -1.30 -7.84
N VAL A 91 -13.49 -2.20 -7.80
CA VAL A 91 -12.09 -1.88 -7.47
C VAL A 91 -11.51 -0.79 -8.38
N PRO A 92 -11.57 -0.88 -9.73
CA PRO A 92 -10.97 0.13 -10.58
C PRO A 92 -11.55 1.54 -10.34
N SER A 93 -12.86 1.59 -10.08
CA SER A 93 -13.57 2.86 -9.87
C SER A 93 -13.27 3.47 -8.51
N VAL A 94 -13.20 2.64 -7.47
CA VAL A 94 -12.84 3.07 -6.11
C VAL A 94 -11.38 3.53 -6.05
N VAL A 95 -10.46 2.80 -6.70
CA VAL A 95 -9.03 3.19 -6.78
C VAL A 95 -8.87 4.48 -7.56
N THR A 96 -9.55 4.64 -8.69
CA THR A 96 -9.53 5.89 -9.48
C THR A 96 -10.00 7.08 -8.63
N LEU A 97 -11.12 6.93 -7.91
CA LEU A 97 -11.62 7.98 -7.02
C LEU A 97 -10.63 8.28 -5.89
N LEU A 98 -10.00 7.25 -5.31
CA LEU A 98 -8.99 7.40 -4.26
C LEU A 98 -7.76 8.17 -4.75
N LYS A 99 -7.26 7.87 -5.95
CA LYS A 99 -6.14 8.57 -6.58
C LYS A 99 -6.43 10.06 -6.81
N SER A 100 -7.67 10.40 -7.17
CA SER A 100 -8.10 11.81 -7.35
C SER A 100 -8.45 12.54 -6.05
N SER A 101 -8.51 11.83 -4.92
CA SER A 101 -8.94 12.40 -3.64
C SER A 101 -7.76 12.87 -2.81
N LYS A 102 -7.94 13.96 -2.05
CA LYS A 102 -6.98 14.31 -0.99
C LYS A 102 -6.92 13.17 0.04
N ARG A 103 -5.71 12.68 0.36
CA ARG A 103 -5.52 11.55 1.30
C ARG A 103 -6.16 11.78 2.68
N SER A 104 -6.19 13.03 3.13
CA SER A 104 -6.81 13.44 4.40
C SER A 104 -8.33 13.70 4.30
N SER A 105 -8.99 13.39 3.18
CA SER A 105 -10.42 13.64 2.98
C SER A 105 -11.28 12.49 3.49
N LYS A 106 -12.56 12.78 3.75
CA LYS A 106 -13.56 11.75 4.08
C LYS A 106 -13.78 10.77 2.92
N THR A 107 -13.66 11.23 1.69
CA THR A 107 -13.74 10.38 0.49
C THR A 107 -12.63 9.33 0.50
N ALA A 108 -11.38 9.73 0.76
CA ALA A 108 -10.26 8.78 0.84
C ALA A 108 -10.44 7.74 1.95
N GLU A 109 -10.92 8.16 3.13
CA GLU A 109 -11.28 7.25 4.23
C GLU A 109 -12.32 6.21 3.77
N LYS A 110 -13.36 6.66 3.05
CA LYS A 110 -14.46 5.79 2.62
C LYS A 110 -14.08 4.86 1.47
N CYS A 111 -13.26 5.32 0.52
CA CYS A 111 -12.64 4.45 -0.47
C CYS A 111 -11.83 3.34 0.21
N CYS A 112 -10.95 3.68 1.17
CA CYS A 112 -10.16 2.69 1.89
C CYS A 112 -11.01 1.74 2.73
N SER A 113 -12.11 2.22 3.34
CA SER A 113 -13.06 1.36 4.06
C SER A 113 -13.74 0.34 3.14
N VAL A 114 -14.13 0.74 1.93
CA VAL A 114 -14.66 -0.19 0.91
C VAL A 114 -13.59 -1.18 0.48
N ILE A 115 -12.36 -0.70 0.20
CA ILE A 115 -11.22 -1.55 -0.15
C ILE A 115 -10.94 -2.59 0.94
N GLU A 116 -10.86 -2.19 2.21
CA GLU A 116 -10.66 -3.12 3.34
C GLU A 116 -11.76 -4.19 3.40
N SER A 117 -13.01 -3.81 3.08
CA SER A 117 -14.14 -4.74 3.08
C SER A 117 -14.04 -5.78 1.94
N ILE A 118 -13.74 -5.32 0.72
CA ILE A 118 -13.74 -6.19 -0.48
C ILE A 118 -12.50 -7.10 -0.56
N VAL A 119 -11.35 -6.69 0.00
CA VAL A 119 -10.16 -7.56 0.06
C VAL A 119 -10.30 -8.75 1.02
N GLY A 120 -11.42 -8.84 1.76
CA GLY A 120 -11.83 -10.08 2.42
C GLY A 120 -12.08 -11.23 1.44
N PHE A 121 -12.38 -10.92 0.17
CA PHE A 121 -12.66 -11.87 -0.91
C PHE A 121 -11.47 -11.99 -1.87
N ASP A 122 -11.26 -13.16 -2.49
CA ASP A 122 -10.11 -13.38 -3.36
C ASP A 122 -10.14 -12.51 -4.62
N GLU A 123 -11.34 -12.34 -5.17
CA GLU A 123 -11.65 -11.45 -6.28
C GLU A 123 -11.25 -10.01 -5.95
N GLY A 124 -11.53 -9.55 -4.73
CA GLY A 124 -11.16 -8.19 -4.30
C GLY A 124 -9.65 -8.01 -4.14
N ARG A 125 -8.95 -9.03 -3.62
CA ARG A 125 -7.48 -9.00 -3.48
C ARG A 125 -6.78 -9.02 -4.83
N THR A 126 -7.22 -9.91 -5.71
CA THR A 126 -6.67 -10.05 -7.06
C THR A 126 -6.91 -8.80 -7.89
N ALA A 127 -8.13 -8.25 -7.85
CA ALA A 127 -8.45 -7.00 -8.53
C ALA A 127 -7.62 -5.82 -7.99
N LEU A 128 -7.46 -5.67 -6.67
CA LEU A 128 -6.66 -4.59 -6.09
C LEU A 128 -5.18 -4.68 -6.49
N ALA A 129 -4.64 -5.89 -6.56
CA ALA A 129 -3.25 -6.12 -6.95
C ALA A 129 -3.02 -5.99 -8.47
N ALA A 130 -4.04 -6.26 -9.28
CA ALA A 130 -3.97 -6.12 -10.73
C ALA A 130 -4.22 -4.68 -11.20
N GLU A 131 -4.97 -3.89 -10.44
CA GLU A 131 -5.22 -2.48 -10.73
C GLU A 131 -3.92 -1.67 -10.66
N ASP A 132 -3.60 -0.97 -11.74
CA ASP A 132 -2.41 -0.12 -11.82
C ASP A 132 -2.38 0.86 -10.63
N GLY A 133 -1.30 0.90 -9.87
CA GLY A 133 -1.17 1.74 -8.68
C GLY A 133 -2.25 1.51 -7.59
N GLY A 134 -2.96 0.38 -7.58
CA GLY A 134 -3.98 0.06 -6.58
C GLY A 134 -3.39 -0.06 -5.18
N ILE A 135 -2.33 -0.86 -5.01
CA ILE A 135 -1.61 -1.01 -3.75
C ILE A 135 -0.95 0.32 -3.34
N LEU A 136 -0.32 1.03 -4.29
CA LEU A 136 0.28 2.35 -4.05
C LEU A 136 -0.73 3.33 -3.45
N ALA A 137 -1.93 3.43 -4.02
CA ALA A 137 -2.96 4.34 -3.52
C ALA A 137 -3.35 4.04 -2.06
N VAL A 138 -3.34 2.77 -1.65
CA VAL A 138 -3.58 2.36 -0.26
C VAL A 138 -2.38 2.72 0.63
N VAL A 139 -1.15 2.48 0.17
CA VAL A 139 0.09 2.85 0.90
C VAL A 139 0.15 4.36 1.13
N GLU A 140 -0.17 5.17 0.12
CA GLU A 140 -0.13 6.61 0.27
C GLU A 140 -1.20 7.16 1.25
N VAL A 141 -2.34 6.47 1.39
CA VAL A 141 -3.33 6.79 2.43
C VAL A 141 -2.84 6.35 3.81
N LEU A 142 -2.11 5.24 3.90
CA LEU A 142 -1.47 4.78 5.14
C LEU A 142 -0.47 5.81 5.67
N GLU A 143 0.23 6.51 4.79
CA GLU A 143 1.19 7.57 5.15
C GLU A 143 0.50 8.90 5.48
N ASN A 144 -0.41 9.37 4.61
CA ASN A 144 -0.89 10.75 4.63
C ASN A 144 -2.38 10.90 4.96
N GLY A 145 -3.04 9.82 5.38
CA GLY A 145 -4.47 9.78 5.67
C GLY A 145 -4.86 10.32 7.04
N THR A 146 -6.18 10.44 7.27
CA THR A 146 -6.72 10.64 8.62
C THR A 146 -6.47 9.40 9.48
N ARG A 147 -6.60 9.50 10.81
CA ARG A 147 -6.42 8.33 11.71
C ARG A 147 -7.26 7.13 11.28
N GLN A 148 -8.52 7.37 10.91
CA GLN A 148 -9.44 6.35 10.43
C GLN A 148 -9.03 5.81 9.06
N ALA A 149 -8.64 6.69 8.12
CA ALA A 149 -8.20 6.25 6.79
C ALA A 149 -6.95 5.37 6.86
N ARG A 150 -5.99 5.74 7.71
CA ARG A 150 -4.77 4.95 7.96
C ARG A 150 -5.09 3.59 8.59
N GLU A 151 -6.05 3.52 9.51
CA GLU A 151 -6.50 2.26 10.12
C GLU A 151 -7.15 1.31 9.10
N HIS A 152 -7.96 1.83 8.17
CA HIS A 152 -8.50 1.08 7.05
C HIS A 152 -7.40 0.64 6.07
N ALA A 153 -6.47 1.53 5.73
CA ALA A 153 -5.39 1.24 4.79
C ALA A 153 -4.47 0.12 5.30
N VAL A 154 -4.00 0.20 6.56
CA VAL A 154 -3.19 -0.88 7.15
C VAL A 154 -3.99 -2.18 7.30
N GLY A 155 -5.30 -2.09 7.54
CA GLY A 155 -6.18 -3.25 7.56
C GLY A 155 -6.26 -3.95 6.21
N ALA A 156 -6.46 -3.20 5.13
CA ALA A 156 -6.50 -3.76 3.78
C ALA A 156 -5.17 -4.46 3.41
N LEU A 157 -4.04 -3.80 3.67
CA LEU A 157 -2.71 -4.36 3.38
C LEU A 157 -2.38 -5.59 4.25
N LEU A 158 -2.82 -5.59 5.51
CA LEU A 158 -2.69 -6.75 6.39
C LEU A 158 -3.51 -7.93 5.87
N THR A 159 -4.80 -7.72 5.57
CA THR A 159 -5.69 -8.76 5.06
C THR A 159 -5.16 -9.42 3.78
N ILE A 160 -4.66 -8.63 2.82
CA ILE A 160 -4.08 -9.23 1.60
C ILE A 160 -2.80 -10.01 1.93
N CYS A 161 -1.92 -9.48 2.78
CA CYS A 161 -0.67 -10.15 3.14
C CYS A 161 -0.88 -11.44 3.94
N GLU A 162 -1.89 -11.47 4.82
CA GLU A 162 -2.27 -12.68 5.58
C GLU A 162 -2.88 -13.75 4.68
N SER A 163 -3.62 -13.35 3.63
CA SER A 163 -4.26 -14.31 2.73
C SER A 163 -3.27 -15.13 1.90
N ASP A 164 -2.25 -14.48 1.35
CA ASP A 164 -1.17 -15.12 0.59
C ASP A 164 0.07 -14.24 0.66
N ARG A 165 0.86 -14.48 1.70
CA ARG A 165 2.08 -13.71 1.93
C ARG A 165 3.06 -13.80 0.76
N CYS A 166 3.19 -14.96 0.12
CA CYS A 166 4.12 -15.16 -0.99
C CYS A 166 3.75 -14.28 -2.19
N LYS A 167 2.45 -14.16 -2.48
CA LYS A 167 1.92 -13.36 -3.58
C LYS A 167 1.98 -11.86 -3.32
N TYR A 168 1.55 -11.40 -2.13
CA TYR A 168 1.34 -9.97 -1.89
C TYR A 168 2.51 -9.25 -1.20
N ARG A 169 3.42 -9.97 -0.52
CA ARG A 169 4.53 -9.35 0.23
C ARG A 169 5.38 -8.43 -0.65
N GLU A 170 5.83 -8.90 -1.80
CA GLU A 170 6.73 -8.12 -2.66
C GLU A 170 6.01 -6.91 -3.28
N LEU A 171 4.74 -7.08 -3.64
CA LEU A 171 3.91 -5.99 -4.15
C LEU A 171 3.77 -4.87 -3.12
N ILE A 172 3.53 -5.21 -1.85
CA ILE A 172 3.43 -4.24 -0.75
C ILE A 172 4.77 -3.54 -0.48
N LEU A 173 5.87 -4.29 -0.49
CA LEU A 173 7.22 -3.73 -0.23
C LEU A 173 7.68 -2.78 -1.32
N LYS A 174 7.40 -3.13 -2.59
CA LYS A 174 7.79 -2.33 -3.76
C LYS A 174 7.20 -0.92 -3.73
N GLU A 175 6.00 -0.77 -3.17
CA GLU A 175 5.34 0.54 -3.02
C GLU A 175 5.85 1.35 -1.82
N GLY A 176 6.85 0.86 -1.07
CA GLY A 176 7.55 1.65 -0.05
C GLY A 176 6.83 1.76 1.31
N VAL A 177 5.98 0.80 1.67
CA VAL A 177 5.11 0.88 2.87
C VAL A 177 5.81 1.03 4.25
N ILE A 178 7.09 0.69 4.34
CA ILE A 178 7.78 0.49 5.64
C ILE A 178 7.83 1.74 6.52
N PRO A 179 8.20 2.95 6.03
CA PRO A 179 8.24 4.15 6.87
C PRO A 179 6.87 4.48 7.47
N GLY A 180 5.81 4.40 6.68
CA GLY A 180 4.44 4.64 7.14
C GLY A 180 3.99 3.64 8.22
N LEU A 181 4.38 2.36 8.11
CA LEU A 181 4.08 1.35 9.14
C LEU A 181 4.83 1.61 10.44
N LEU A 182 6.12 1.96 10.36
CA LEU A 182 6.93 2.31 11.53
C LEU A 182 6.32 3.51 12.25
N GLU A 183 5.94 4.56 11.52
CA GLU A 183 5.26 5.71 12.10
C GLU A 183 3.93 5.31 12.76
N LEU A 184 3.11 4.48 12.10
CA LEU A 184 1.85 3.98 12.65
C LEU A 184 2.03 3.22 13.96
N THR A 185 3.14 2.49 14.14
CA THR A 185 3.40 1.76 15.41
C THR A 185 3.55 2.69 16.61
N VAL A 186 3.86 3.96 16.38
CA VAL A 186 4.04 4.98 17.42
C VAL A 186 2.84 5.93 17.48
N GLN A 187 2.37 6.42 16.34
CA GLN A 187 1.37 7.49 16.24
C GLN A 187 -0.05 7.02 15.88
N GLY A 188 -0.23 5.72 15.63
CA GLY A 188 -1.52 5.13 15.29
C GLY A 188 -2.52 5.05 16.46
N THR A 189 -3.77 4.75 16.13
CA THR A 189 -4.74 4.21 17.11
C THR A 189 -4.25 2.85 17.65
N PRO A 190 -4.73 2.38 18.82
CA PRO A 190 -4.36 1.06 19.33
C PRO A 190 -4.59 -0.07 18.32
N LYS A 191 -5.69 -0.02 17.56
CA LYS A 191 -6.00 -0.99 16.51
C LYS A 191 -4.98 -0.93 15.36
N SER A 192 -4.70 0.26 14.85
CA SER A 192 -3.73 0.45 13.76
C SER A 192 -2.29 0.10 14.17
N GLN A 193 -1.90 0.34 15.43
CA GLN A 193 -0.60 -0.06 15.98
C GLN A 193 -0.44 -1.58 15.95
N THR A 194 -1.43 -2.33 16.46
CA THR A 194 -1.41 -3.80 16.41
C THR A 194 -1.37 -4.33 14.97
N LYS A 195 -2.21 -3.78 14.08
CA LYS A 195 -2.21 -4.17 12.65
C LYS A 195 -0.86 -3.89 11.99
N ALA A 196 -0.27 -2.72 12.24
CA ALA A 196 1.03 -2.34 11.66
C ALA A 196 2.18 -3.23 12.17
N GLN A 197 2.20 -3.57 13.45
CA GLN A 197 3.18 -4.51 14.02
C GLN A 197 3.08 -5.91 13.38
N THR A 198 1.85 -6.42 13.21
CA THR A 198 1.62 -7.70 12.54
C THR A 198 2.09 -7.67 11.09
N LEU A 199 1.72 -6.62 10.33
CA LEU A 199 2.13 -6.49 8.94
C LEU A 199 3.65 -6.39 8.80
N LEU A 200 4.32 -5.59 9.65
CA LEU A 200 5.79 -5.51 9.65
C LEU A 200 6.46 -6.87 9.89
N ARG A 201 5.91 -7.72 10.76
CA ARG A 201 6.41 -9.08 10.97
C ARG A 201 6.26 -9.93 9.71
N LEU A 202 5.09 -9.92 9.08
CA LEU A 202 4.83 -10.66 7.83
C LEU A 202 5.76 -10.22 6.69
N LEU A 203 6.04 -8.91 6.60
CA LEU A 203 6.93 -8.35 5.59
C LEU A 203 8.42 -8.65 5.87
N ARG A 204 8.83 -8.74 7.13
CA ARG A 204 10.23 -8.97 7.53
C ARG A 204 10.71 -10.39 7.22
N GLU A 205 9.87 -11.39 7.47
CA GLU A 205 10.25 -12.78 7.22
C GLU A 205 10.50 -12.94 5.71
N THR A 206 11.56 -13.63 5.31
CA THR A 206 11.79 -14.00 3.91
C THR A 206 11.13 -15.36 3.65
N PRO A 207 10.47 -15.60 2.50
CA PRO A 207 9.96 -16.93 2.15
C PRO A 207 11.08 -17.95 1.95
N TYR A 208 12.28 -17.46 1.67
CA TYR A 208 13.49 -18.26 1.73
C TYR A 208 13.82 -18.48 3.20
N PRO A 209 13.97 -19.73 3.66
CA PRO A 209 14.91 -19.98 4.73
C PRO A 209 16.15 -19.17 4.35
N ARG A 210 16.75 -18.41 5.27
CA ARG A 210 18.21 -18.28 5.17
C ARG A 210 18.64 -19.72 4.91
N SER A 211 19.35 -19.99 3.81
CA SER A 211 20.11 -21.22 3.76
C SER A 211 20.78 -21.26 5.12
N GLU A 212 20.33 -22.16 6.00
CA GLU A 212 21.14 -22.55 7.11
C GLU A 212 22.36 -23.03 6.36
N PHE A 213 23.36 -22.16 6.25
CA PHE A 213 24.70 -22.62 6.01
C PHE A 213 24.84 -23.62 7.15
N GLN A 214 24.78 -24.92 6.82
CA GLN A 214 25.06 -25.97 7.77
C GLN A 214 26.30 -25.47 8.52
N PRO A 215 26.32 -25.50 9.86
CA PRO A 215 27.49 -25.08 10.62
C PRO A 215 28.78 -25.63 9.98
N ASP A 216 28.69 -26.87 9.52
CA ASP A 216 29.68 -27.61 8.74
C ASP A 216 30.14 -26.90 7.45
N THR A 217 29.29 -26.20 6.69
CA THR A 217 29.69 -25.48 5.47
C THR A 217 30.48 -24.22 5.80
N LEU A 218 30.08 -23.47 6.83
CA LEU A 218 30.86 -22.32 7.30
C LEU A 218 32.16 -22.77 7.95
N GLU A 219 32.12 -23.83 8.73
CA GLU A 219 33.29 -24.44 9.36
C GLU A 219 34.24 -25.00 8.29
N ASN A 220 33.74 -25.64 7.23
CA ASN A 220 34.54 -26.09 6.08
C ASN A 220 35.13 -24.94 5.27
N ILE A 221 34.39 -23.84 5.09
CA ILE A 221 34.92 -22.63 4.43
C ILE A 221 36.01 -22.00 5.30
N VAL A 222 35.78 -21.89 6.61
CA VAL A 222 36.75 -21.34 7.57
C VAL A 222 37.98 -22.24 7.68
N CYS A 223 37.83 -23.56 7.77
CA CYS A 223 38.92 -24.52 7.76
C CYS A 223 39.69 -24.51 6.44
N ASN A 224 39.01 -24.38 5.30
CA ASN A 224 39.69 -24.22 4.01
C ASN A 224 40.49 -22.93 3.96
N ILE A 225 39.94 -21.81 4.42
CA ILE A 225 40.66 -20.53 4.48
C ILE A 225 41.86 -20.64 5.43
N ILE A 226 41.69 -21.23 6.62
CA ILE A 226 42.77 -21.44 7.59
C ILE A 226 43.87 -22.35 7.00
N SER A 227 43.49 -23.42 6.30
CA SER A 227 44.45 -24.32 5.64
C SER A 227 45.16 -23.67 4.45
N GLN A 228 44.52 -22.71 3.77
CA GLN A 228 45.14 -21.91 2.71
C GLN A 228 45.98 -20.74 3.23
N ILE A 229 45.90 -20.43 4.53
CA ILE A 229 46.76 -19.43 5.18
C ILE A 229 48.07 -20.07 5.70
N ASP A 230 48.21 -21.39 5.60
CA ASP A 230 49.42 -22.09 6.05
C ASP A 230 50.56 -21.99 5.00
N SER A 231 51.07 -20.77 4.82
CA SER A 231 52.49 -20.52 4.56
C SER A 231 52.80 -19.05 4.84
N ASP A 232 53.70 -18.80 5.79
CA ASP A 232 54.26 -17.47 6.13
C ASP A 232 54.78 -16.69 4.91
N GLU A 233 55.00 -17.37 3.78
CA GLU A 233 55.47 -16.82 2.52
C GLU A 233 54.43 -15.94 1.79
N GLN A 234 53.12 -16.27 1.85
CA GLN A 234 52.08 -15.46 1.21
C GLN A 234 51.67 -14.24 2.05
N SER A 235 51.67 -14.36 3.37
CA SER A 235 51.46 -13.24 4.29
C SER A 235 52.58 -12.19 4.18
N SER A 236 53.83 -12.64 4.06
CA SER A 236 54.97 -11.75 3.84
C SER A 236 54.94 -11.09 2.46
N LYS A 237 54.57 -11.82 1.40
CA LYS A 237 54.43 -11.28 0.04
C LYS A 237 53.28 -10.27 -0.07
N ALA A 238 52.14 -10.54 0.55
CA ALA A 238 51.00 -9.62 0.61
C ALA A 238 51.33 -8.34 1.39
N LYS A 239 52.00 -8.47 2.55
CA LYS A 239 52.50 -7.30 3.32
C LYS A 239 53.50 -6.47 2.52
N LYS A 240 54.39 -7.11 1.75
CA LYS A 240 55.36 -6.41 0.89
C LYS A 240 54.68 -5.68 -0.27
N MET A 241 53.71 -6.30 -0.95
CA MET A 241 52.93 -5.64 -2.01
C MET A 241 52.11 -4.46 -1.49
N LEU A 242 51.50 -4.58 -0.31
CA LEU A 242 50.78 -3.47 0.32
C LEU A 242 51.72 -2.30 0.67
N ALA A 243 52.90 -2.60 1.21
CA ALA A 243 53.91 -1.57 1.50
C ALA A 243 54.38 -0.85 0.22
N GLU A 244 54.62 -1.60 -0.87
CA GLU A 244 55.01 -1.04 -2.17
C GLU A 244 53.89 -0.17 -2.77
N MET A 245 52.63 -0.58 -2.69
CA MET A 245 51.49 0.23 -3.18
C MET A 245 51.33 1.54 -2.40
N VAL A 246 51.47 1.51 -1.07
CA VAL A 246 51.39 2.72 -0.24
C VAL A 246 52.54 3.67 -0.56
N GLN A 247 53.75 3.15 -0.74
CA GLN A 247 54.93 3.95 -1.10
C GLN A 247 54.77 4.63 -2.47
N VAL A 248 54.33 3.89 -3.50
CA VAL A 248 54.09 4.44 -4.84
C VAL A 248 53.01 5.53 -4.81
N SER A 249 51.93 5.32 -4.06
CA SER A 249 50.85 6.30 -3.91
C SER A 249 51.33 7.59 -3.21
N MET A 250 52.15 7.46 -2.16
CA MET A 250 52.76 8.61 -1.50
C MET A 250 53.72 9.37 -2.43
N GLU A 251 54.57 8.67 -3.19
CA GLU A 251 55.49 9.33 -4.14
C GLU A 251 54.75 10.06 -5.26
N GLN A 252 53.70 9.46 -5.82
CA GLN A 252 52.86 10.12 -6.83
C GLN A 252 52.17 11.36 -6.25
N SER A 253 51.64 11.26 -5.03
CA SER A 253 51.01 12.39 -4.34
C SER A 253 52.01 13.51 -4.08
N LEU A 254 53.25 13.18 -3.68
CA LEU A 254 54.31 14.15 -3.41
C LEU A 254 54.78 14.84 -4.71
N ARG A 255 54.92 14.09 -5.81
CA ARG A 255 55.24 14.64 -7.14
C ARG A 255 54.15 15.58 -7.64
N HIS A 256 52.87 15.22 -7.46
CA HIS A 256 51.76 16.11 -7.80
C HIS A 256 51.75 17.38 -6.94
N LEU A 257 52.07 17.29 -5.65
CA LEU A 257 52.21 18.46 -4.79
C LEU A 257 53.37 19.37 -5.23
N GLN A 258 54.52 18.79 -5.55
CA GLN A 258 55.70 19.52 -6.04
C GLN A 258 55.44 20.18 -7.41
N GLN A 259 54.78 19.49 -8.34
CA GLN A 259 54.38 20.07 -9.62
C GLN A 259 53.39 21.23 -9.43
N ARG A 260 52.43 21.13 -8.51
CA ARG A 260 51.53 22.24 -8.19
C ARG A 260 52.25 23.41 -7.53
N ALA A 261 53.27 23.16 -6.71
CA ALA A 261 54.09 24.21 -6.10
C ALA A 261 54.98 24.93 -7.13
N LEU A 262 55.49 24.23 -8.15
CA LEU A 262 56.28 24.81 -9.25
C LEU A 262 55.47 25.65 -10.25
N VAL A 263 54.16 25.40 -10.39
CA VAL A 263 53.25 26.22 -11.21
C VAL A 263 52.88 27.54 -10.51
N CYS A 264 53.05 27.64 -9.20
CA CYS A 264 52.90 28.86 -8.43
C CYS A 264 54.26 29.54 -8.18
N THR A 265 55.02 29.82 -9.24
CA THR A 265 56.08 30.85 -9.17
C THR A 265 55.47 32.20 -9.58
N PRO A 266 55.63 33.27 -8.78
CA PRO A 266 55.13 34.59 -9.13
C PRO A 266 56.01 35.21 -10.24
N THR A 267 55.40 35.37 -11.40
CA THR A 267 55.78 36.25 -12.52
C THR A 267 54.44 36.89 -12.93
N ASP A 268 54.17 38.19 -12.82
CA ASP A 268 54.99 39.37 -12.61
C ASP A 268 54.10 40.46 -11.96
N LEU A 269 54.75 41.35 -11.19
CA LEU A 269 54.37 42.73 -10.84
C LEU A 269 53.05 42.99 -10.08
#